data_AF-A0A2T0NXT3-F1
#
_entry.id   AF-A0A2T0NXT3-F1
#
_cell.length_a   1.000
_cell.length_b   1.000
_cell.length_c   1.000
_cell.angle_alpha   90.00
_cell.angle_beta   90.00
_cell.angle_gamma   90.00
#
_symmetry.space_group_name_H-M   'P 1'
#
loop_
_entity.id
_entity.type
_entity.pdbx_description
1 polymer ?
#
loop_
_entity_poly.entity_id
_entity_poly.type
_entity_poly.pdbx_seq_one_letter_code
_entity_poly.pdbx_strand_id
1 'polypeptide(L)'
;MGKKSLSVDASDSNETTEQALTALTIQIKEFVQNSSLDSRFAAKLVRRLKKEADAIFEGGNATKTGQKELKNAFDAVDAVLRDHDAALLVTANAALRETDDTTRSKKPEQRSTHG
;
A
#
# COMPACT_ATOMS: atom_id res chain seq x y z
N MET A 1 -45.86 -19.99 -28.62
CA MET A 1 -45.09 -18.73 -28.71
C MET A 1 -45.32 -17.95 -27.43
N GLY A 2 -44.27 -17.71 -26.65
CA GLY A 2 -44.38 -17.00 -25.36
C GLY A 2 -43.16 -17.26 -24.48
N LYS A 3 -41.95 -17.02 -25.00
CA LYS A 3 -40.74 -16.91 -24.16
C LYS A 3 -40.69 -15.48 -23.61
N LYS A 4 -40.78 -15.30 -22.30
CA LYS A 4 -40.35 -14.07 -21.61
C LYS A 4 -40.17 -14.43 -20.13
N SER A 5 -38.98 -14.90 -19.78
CA SER A 5 -37.88 -14.09 -19.22
C SER A 5 -37.92 -14.19 -17.70
N LEU A 6 -37.13 -15.14 -17.18
CA LEU A 6 -36.61 -15.09 -15.82
C LEU A 6 -35.87 -13.76 -15.67
N SER A 7 -36.45 -12.81 -14.95
CA SER A 7 -35.70 -11.69 -14.39
C SER A 7 -34.92 -12.26 -13.22
N VAL A 8 -33.73 -12.79 -13.52
CA VAL A 8 -32.64 -12.86 -12.56
C VAL A 8 -32.13 -11.44 -12.44
N ASP A 9 -32.77 -10.65 -11.59
CA ASP A 9 -32.14 -9.45 -11.05
C ASP A 9 -31.47 -9.85 -9.73
N ALA A 10 -30.43 -10.65 -9.89
CA ALA A 10 -29.43 -10.86 -8.86
C ALA A 10 -28.40 -9.73 -8.96
N SER A 11 -28.85 -8.47 -8.97
CA SER A 11 -27.97 -7.35 -8.74
C SER A 11 -27.85 -7.18 -7.22
N ASP A 12 -27.10 -8.09 -6.61
CA ASP A 12 -26.34 -7.78 -5.39
C ASP A 12 -25.41 -6.61 -5.76
N SER A 13 -25.96 -5.40 -5.67
CA SER A 13 -25.25 -4.18 -5.99
C SER A 13 -24.25 -3.92 -4.86
N ASN A 14 -23.09 -4.56 -4.94
CA ASN A 14 -21.87 -4.14 -4.25
C ASN A 14 -21.36 -2.82 -4.88
N GLU A 15 -22.24 -1.81 -4.98
CA GLU A 15 -21.90 -0.48 -5.45
C GLU A 15 -20.94 0.14 -4.43
N THR A 16 -19.66 0.03 -4.74
CA THR A 16 -18.62 0.67 -3.96
C THR A 16 -18.76 2.18 -4.19
N THR A 17 -19.02 2.94 -3.14
CA THR A 17 -19.17 4.40 -3.22
C THR A 17 -17.83 5.12 -3.02
N GLU A 18 -17.72 6.36 -3.51
CA GLU A 18 -16.53 7.21 -3.29
C GLU A 18 -16.20 7.34 -1.78
N GLN A 19 -17.23 7.46 -0.96
CA GLN A 19 -17.11 7.56 0.49
C GLN A 19 -16.57 6.27 1.11
N ALA A 20 -17.03 5.10 0.67
CA ALA A 20 -16.54 3.81 1.13
C ALA A 20 -15.06 3.60 0.76
N LEU A 21 -14.66 3.93 -0.48
CA LEU A 21 -13.25 3.87 -0.89
C LEU A 21 -12.37 4.82 -0.10
N THR A 22 -12.86 6.04 0.17
CA THR A 22 -12.12 7.03 0.95
C THR A 22 -11.92 6.54 2.38
N ALA A 23 -12.98 6.05 3.03
CA ALA A 23 -12.91 5.50 4.38
C ALA A 23 -11.96 4.29 4.48
N LEU A 24 -12.02 3.37 3.52
CA LEU A 24 -11.12 2.21 3.47
C LEU A 24 -9.67 2.63 3.25
N THR A 25 -9.42 3.61 2.38
CA THR A 25 -8.08 4.14 2.12
C THR A 25 -7.50 4.79 3.38
N ILE A 26 -8.31 5.53 4.14
CA ILE A 26 -7.89 6.11 5.43
C ILE A 26 -7.54 5.01 6.44
N GLN A 27 -8.34 3.94 6.56
CA GLN A 27 -8.03 2.82 7.45
C GLN A 27 -6.73 2.10 7.06
N ILE A 28 -6.49 1.89 5.76
CA ILE A 28 -5.23 1.31 5.28
C ILE A 28 -4.03 2.17 5.68
N LYS A 29 -4.17 3.50 5.59
CA LYS A 29 -3.14 4.44 6.06
C LYS A 29 -2.77 4.15 7.51
N GLU A 30 -3.77 4.05 8.39
CA GLU A 30 -3.58 3.83 9.82
C GLU A 30 -2.93 2.47 10.09
N PHE A 31 -3.32 1.41 9.38
CA PHE A 31 -2.69 0.09 9.52
C PHE A 31 -1.22 0.08 9.10
N VAL A 32 -0.85 0.83 8.06
CA VAL A 32 0.56 0.96 7.65
C VAL A 32 1.35 1.78 8.68
N GLN A 33 0.79 2.88 9.19
CA GLN A 33 1.43 3.70 10.23
C GLN A 33 1.67 2.90 11.51
N ASN A 34 0.69 2.07 11.90
CA ASN A 34 0.78 1.21 13.07
C ASN A 34 1.63 -0.05 12.84
N SER A 35 2.23 -0.21 11.64
CA SER A 35 2.98 -1.41 11.24
C SER A 35 2.19 -2.72 11.41
N SER A 36 0.85 -2.65 11.39
CA SER A 36 -0.03 -3.83 11.50
C SER A 36 -0.35 -4.45 10.15
N LEU A 37 0.05 -3.80 9.05
CA LEU A 37 -0.14 -4.26 7.68
C LEU A 37 1.19 -4.22 6.94
N ASP A 38 1.53 -5.32 6.27
CA ASP A 38 2.72 -5.39 5.41
C ASP A 38 2.63 -4.35 4.29
N SER A 39 3.70 -3.57 4.09
CA SER A 39 3.71 -2.45 3.14
C SER A 39 3.51 -2.90 1.69
N ARG A 40 3.96 -4.11 1.31
CA ARG A 40 3.78 -4.64 -0.06
C ARG A 40 2.33 -5.04 -0.28
N PHE A 41 1.71 -5.65 0.73
CA PHE A 41 0.28 -5.97 0.68
C PHE A 41 -0.56 -4.70 0.62
N ALA A 42 -0.28 -3.73 1.46
CA ALA A 42 -0.93 -2.42 1.47
C ALA A 42 -0.81 -1.72 0.10
N ALA A 43 0.39 -1.67 -0.49
CA ALA A 43 0.62 -1.08 -1.81
C ALA A 43 -0.18 -1.80 -2.91
N LYS A 44 -0.28 -3.13 -2.85
CA LYS A 44 -1.10 -3.91 -3.80
C LYS A 44 -2.59 -3.63 -3.61
N LEU A 45 -3.06 -3.51 -2.37
CA LEU A 45 -4.44 -3.17 -2.06
C LEU A 45 -4.80 -1.78 -2.57
N VAL A 46 -3.96 -0.76 -2.30
CA VAL A 46 -4.14 0.61 -2.80
C VAL A 46 -4.20 0.65 -4.33
N ARG A 47 -3.35 -0.12 -5.02
CA ARG A 47 -3.43 -0.24 -6.49
C ARG A 47 -4.76 -0.81 -6.98
N ARG A 48 -5.40 -1.70 -6.21
CA ARG A 48 -6.73 -2.22 -6.53
C ARG A 48 -7.81 -1.17 -6.27
N LEU A 49 -7.73 -0.46 -5.15
CA LEU A 49 -8.66 0.63 -4.83
C LEU A 49 -8.61 1.77 -5.85
N LYS A 50 -7.43 2.09 -6.39
CA LYS A 50 -7.31 3.07 -7.48
C LYS A 50 -8.06 2.65 -8.75
N LYS A 51 -8.00 1.36 -9.11
CA LYS A 51 -8.76 0.83 -10.25
C LYS A 51 -10.27 0.87 -10.02
N GLU A 52 -10.69 0.62 -8.78
CA GLU A 52 -12.11 0.75 -8.40
C GLU A 52 -12.57 2.20 -8.46
N ALA A 53 -11.72 3.13 -8.02
CA ALA A 53 -11.99 4.57 -8.15
C ALA A 53 -12.14 4.98 -9.63
N ASP A 54 -11.24 4.51 -10.50
CA ASP A 54 -11.33 4.74 -11.94
C ASP A 54 -12.65 4.20 -12.50
N ALA A 55 -13.09 3.00 -12.08
CA ALA A 55 -14.37 2.43 -12.52
C ALA A 55 -15.58 3.26 -12.08
N ILE A 56 -15.57 3.81 -10.85
CA ILE A 56 -16.62 4.71 -10.36
C ILE A 56 -16.65 6.02 -11.17
N PHE A 57 -15.48 6.54 -11.53
CA PHE A 57 -15.36 7.78 -12.32
C PHE A 57 -15.87 7.58 -13.75
N GLU A 58 -15.52 6.48 -14.40
CA GLU A 58 -16.04 6.11 -15.73
C GLU A 58 -17.54 5.82 -15.71
N GLY A 59 -18.07 5.32 -14.59
CA GLY A 59 -19.49 5.06 -14.39
C GLY A 59 -20.35 6.32 -14.22
N GLY A 60 -19.76 7.52 -14.14
CA GLY A 60 -20.48 8.79 -14.02
C GLY A 60 -21.15 9.03 -12.67
N ASN A 61 -20.97 8.13 -11.71
CA ASN A 61 -21.55 8.19 -10.36
C ASN A 61 -20.71 9.03 -9.37
N ALA A 62 -19.70 9.71 -9.88
CA ALA A 62 -18.66 10.37 -9.10
C ALA A 62 -18.93 11.87 -8.89
N THR A 63 -18.75 12.34 -7.67
CA THR A 63 -18.85 13.76 -7.35
C THR A 63 -17.46 14.42 -7.44
N LYS A 64 -17.39 15.68 -7.92
CA LYS A 64 -16.10 16.41 -7.98
C LYS A 64 -15.42 16.52 -6.61
N THR A 65 -16.20 16.64 -5.55
CA THR A 65 -15.71 16.71 -4.17
C THR A 65 -15.18 15.34 -3.72
N GLY A 66 -15.94 14.26 -3.94
CA GLY A 66 -15.52 12.91 -3.59
C GLY A 66 -14.28 12.46 -4.35
N GLN A 67 -14.18 12.79 -5.64
CA GLN A 67 -12.97 12.53 -6.43
C GLN A 67 -11.73 13.23 -5.84
N LYS A 68 -11.86 14.49 -5.39
CA LYS A 68 -10.76 15.24 -4.76
C LYS A 68 -10.37 14.63 -3.42
N GLU A 69 -11.34 14.29 -2.58
CA GLU A 69 -11.11 13.65 -1.28
C GLU A 69 -10.43 12.29 -1.43
N LEU A 70 -10.92 11.47 -2.36
CA LEU A 70 -10.36 10.16 -2.65
C LEU A 70 -8.93 10.25 -3.18
N LYS A 71 -8.64 11.21 -4.06
CA LYS A 71 -7.28 11.49 -4.51
C LYS A 71 -6.37 11.87 -3.36
N ASN A 72 -6.80 12.78 -2.48
CA ASN A 72 -6.02 13.19 -1.31
C ASN A 72 -5.76 12.00 -0.37
N ALA A 73 -6.74 11.12 -0.18
CA ALA A 73 -6.60 9.91 0.63
C ALA A 73 -5.54 8.96 0.02
N PHE A 74 -5.56 8.75 -1.29
CA PHE A 74 -4.55 7.94 -1.98
C PHE A 74 -3.15 8.54 -1.89
N ASP A 75 -3.02 9.85 -2.10
CA ASP A 75 -1.73 10.55 -1.99
C ASP A 75 -1.17 10.43 -0.56
N ALA A 76 -2.03 10.50 0.47
CA ALA A 76 -1.65 10.34 1.86
C ALA A 76 -1.16 8.92 2.18
N VAL A 77 -1.84 7.88 1.67
CA VAL A 77 -1.39 6.48 1.87
C VAL A 77 -0.09 6.22 1.13
N ASP A 78 0.06 6.71 -0.10
CA ASP A 78 1.29 6.55 -0.88
C ASP A 78 2.48 7.21 -0.18
N ALA A 79 2.28 8.37 0.46
CA ALA A 79 3.34 9.02 1.25
C ALA A 79 3.78 8.14 2.44
N VAL A 80 2.81 7.65 3.23
CA VAL A 80 3.10 6.76 4.37
C VAL A 80 3.82 5.49 3.94
N LEU A 81 3.41 4.88 2.82
CA LEU A 81 4.08 3.68 2.30
C LEU A 81 5.54 3.95 1.93
N ARG A 82 5.81 5.08 1.26
CA ARG A 82 7.19 5.47 0.92
C ARG A 82 8.03 5.75 2.16
N ASP A 83 7.47 6.43 3.16
CA ASP A 83 8.16 6.73 4.40
C ASP A 83 8.48 5.45 5.19
N HIS A 84 7.53 4.52 5.26
CA HIS A 84 7.74 3.22 5.89
C HIS A 84 8.81 2.40 5.17
N ASP A 85 8.74 2.30 3.84
CA ASP A 85 9.74 1.58 3.05
C ASP A 85 11.14 2.23 3.16
N ALA A 86 11.21 3.56 3.21
CA ALA A 86 12.44 4.29 3.46
C ALA A 86 13.01 4.00 4.86
N ALA A 87 12.17 3.97 5.89
CA ALA A 87 12.59 3.61 7.25
C ALA A 87 13.16 2.19 7.30
N LEU A 88 12.51 1.22 6.65
CA LEU A 88 13.02 -0.15 6.53
C LEU A 88 14.41 -0.20 5.87
N LEU A 89 14.61 0.56 4.79
CA LEU A 89 15.90 0.64 4.11
C LEU A 89 16.99 1.26 5.00
N VAL A 90 16.66 2.29 5.78
CA VAL A 90 17.61 2.92 6.71
C VAL A 90 18.00 1.92 7.81
N THR A 91 17.03 1.24 8.41
CA THR A 91 17.27 0.21 9.44
C THR A 91 18.12 -0.94 8.90
N ALA A 92 17.81 -1.44 7.70
CA ALA A 92 18.59 -2.49 7.06
C ALA A 92 20.03 -2.04 6.79
N ASN A 93 20.23 -0.82 6.29
CA ASN A 93 21.58 -0.28 6.06
C ASN A 93 22.35 -0.09 7.37
N ALA A 94 21.70 0.33 8.46
CA ALA A 94 22.34 0.45 9.76
C ALA A 94 22.81 -0.92 10.29
N ALA A 95 21.97 -1.95 10.18
CA ALA A 95 22.30 -3.31 10.60
C ALA A 95 23.46 -3.92 9.79
N LEU A 96 23.53 -3.62 8.49
CA LEU A 96 24.66 -4.05 7.64
C LEU A 96 25.98 -3.41 8.09
N ARG A 97 25.98 -2.12 8.43
CA ARG A 97 27.17 -1.43 8.94
C ARG A 97 27.64 -1.99 10.28
N GLU A 98 26.72 -2.24 11.20
CA GLU A 98 27.03 -2.87 12.49
C GLU A 98 27.64 -4.28 12.30
N THR A 99 27.14 -5.03 11.33
CA THR A 99 27.70 -6.34 10.98
C THR A 99 29.10 -6.23 10.35
N ASP A 100 29.34 -5.24 9.49
CA ASP A 100 30.66 -4.96 8.92
C ASP A 100 31.68 -4.53 9.98
N ASP A 101 31.30 -3.69 10.94
CA ASP A 101 32.17 -3.24 12.03
C ASP A 101 32.54 -4.39 12.97
N THR A 102 31.59 -5.27 13.28
CA THR A 102 31.82 -6.46 14.11
C THR A 102 32.65 -7.53 13.40
N THR A 103 32.52 -7.69 12.08
CA THR A 103 33.35 -8.64 11.30
C THR A 103 34.77 -8.13 11.05
N ARG A 104 34.98 -6.82 10.86
CA ARG A 104 36.32 -6.21 10.78
C ARG A 104 37.07 -6.30 12.10
N SER A 105 36.39 -6.09 13.23
CA SER A 105 36.98 -6.19 14.57
C SER A 105 37.40 -7.63 14.94
N LYS A 106 36.91 -8.64 14.22
CA LYS A 106 37.21 -10.07 14.44
C LYS A 106 38.25 -10.66 13.49
N LYS A 107 38.79 -9.88 12.54
CA LYS A 107 39.89 -10.35 11.70
C LYS A 107 41.20 -10.19 12.48
N PRO A 108 41.82 -11.26 13.03
CA PRO A 108 43.14 -11.11 13.60
C PRO A 108 44.06 -10.67 12.47
N GLU A 109 44.71 -9.53 12.66
CA GLU A 109 45.79 -9.05 11.82
C GLU A 109 46.98 -10.00 11.96
N GLN A 110 46.90 -11.19 11.34
CA GLN A 110 48.06 -12.04 11.07
C GLN A 110 48.84 -11.41 9.93
N ARG A 111 49.49 -10.28 10.21
CA ARG A 111 50.55 -9.75 9.37
C ARG A 111 51.81 -10.55 9.71
N SER A 112 52.03 -11.60 8.92
CA SER A 112 53.19 -12.49 9.03
C SER A 112 54.50 -11.69 9.05
N THR A 113 55.20 -11.76 10.18
CA THR A 113 56.64 -11.56 10.25
C THR A 113 57.34 -12.86 9.83
N HIS A 114 57.88 -12.88 8.62
CA HIS A 114 58.97 -13.76 8.20
C HIS A 114 59.86 -12.86 7.33
N GLY A 115 61.10 -12.53 7.69
CA GLY A 115 62.14 -13.41 8.23
C GLY A 115 63.08 -13.68 7.09
#